data_AF-A0A3D5DHF8-F1
#
_entry.id   AF-A0A3D5DHF8-F1
#
_cell.length_a   1.000
_cell.length_b   1.000
_cell.length_c   1.000
_cell.angle_alpha   90.00
_cell.angle_beta   90.00
_cell.angle_gamma   90.00
#
_symmetry.space_group_name_H-M   'P 1'
#
loop_
_entity.id
_entity.type
_entity.pdbx_description
1 polymer ?
#
loop_
_entity_poly.entity_id
_entity_poly.type
_entity_poly.pdbx_seq_one_letter_code
_entity_poly.pdbx_strand_id
1 'polypeptide(L)' 'MRTELHSAYVIHRRPYRETSLLLECLSADYGRVGVVARGAARSRNNLRG' A
#
# COMPACT_ATOMS: atom_id res chain seq x y z
N MET A 1 5.66 -15.68 7.82
CA MET A 1 6.69 -14.93 7.08
C MET A 1 6.50 -13.45 7.36
N ARG A 2 7.48 -12.80 8.00
CA ARG A 2 7.44 -11.38 8.37
C ARG A 2 8.64 -10.73 7.70
N THR A 3 8.38 -9.82 6.77
CA THR A 3 9.41 -9.09 6.03
C THR A 3 9.79 -7.83 6.79
N GLU A 4 11.02 -7.35 6.61
CA GLU A 4 11.48 -6.08 7.17
C GLU A 4 10.83 -4.88 6.45
N LEU A 5 10.94 -3.69 7.02
CA LEU A 5 10.42 -2.48 6.41
C LEU A 5 11.41 -1.96 5.38
N HIS A 6 10.96 -1.87 4.13
CA HIS A 6 11.73 -1.28 3.04
C HIS A 6 11.10 0.04 2.60
N SER A 7 11.96 0.98 2.19
CA SER A 7 11.48 2.21 1.56
C SER A 7 10.85 1.89 0.20
N ALA A 8 9.68 2.47 -0.05
CA ALA A 8 8.98 2.33 -1.31
C ALA A 8 8.08 3.55 -1.56
N TYR A 9 7.86 3.85 -2.83
CA TYR A 9 6.95 4.90 -3.26
C TYR A 9 5.66 4.30 -3.80
N VAL A 10 4.51 4.83 -3.40
CA VAL A 10 3.22 4.43 -3.99
C VAL A 10 3.08 5.11 -5.35
N ILE A 11 3.06 4.31 -6.40
CA ILE A 11 2.91 4.80 -7.78
C ILE A 11 1.46 4.72 -8.27
N HIS A 12 0.65 3.85 -7.66
CA HIS A 12 -0.75 3.74 -8.02
C HIS A 12 -1.59 3.28 -6.82
N ARG A 13 -2.82 3.82 -6.71
CA ARG A 13 -3.79 3.47 -5.66
C ARG A 13 -5.18 3.26 -6.26
N ARG A 14 -5.85 2.16 -5.91
CA ARG A 14 -7.22 1.83 -6.35
C ARG A 14 -8.08 1.37 -5.18
N PRO A 15 -9.37 1.74 -5.13
CA PRO A 15 -10.31 1.13 -4.19
C PRO A 15 -10.31 -0.39 -4.30
N TYR A 16 -10.30 -1.06 -3.16
CA TYR A 16 -10.51 -2.50 -3.06
C TYR A 16 -11.69 -2.78 -2.11
N ARG A 17 -11.92 -4.05 -1.78
CA ARG A 17 -13.05 -4.49 -0.97
C ARG A 17 -13.09 -3.82 0.41
N GLU A 18 -14.31 -3.53 0.85
CA GLU A 18 -14.64 -2.89 2.13
C GLU A 18 -13.96 -1.53 2.32
N THR A 19 -12.87 -1.50 3.09
CA THR A 19 -12.10 -0.29 3.40
C THR A 19 -10.63 -0.45 3.01
N SER A 20 -10.32 -1.43 2.17
CA SER A 20 -8.96 -1.73 1.73
C SER A 20 -8.62 -1.02 0.43
N LEU A 21 -7.33 -0.82 0.17
CA LEU A 21 -6.80 -0.30 -1.10
C LEU A 21 -5.85 -1.31 -1.73
N LEU A 22 -5.88 -1.41 -3.06
CA LEU A 22 -4.79 -1.99 -3.83
C LEU A 22 -3.77 -0.89 -4.11
N LEU A 23 -2.53 -1.13 -3.75
CA LEU A 23 -1.41 -0.24 -4.02
C LEU A 23 -0.41 -0.93 -4.93
N GLU A 24 0.15 -0.18 -5.87
CA GLU A 24 1.39 -0.54 -6.51
C GLU A 24 2.49 0.34 -5.92
N CYS A 25 3.54 -0.30 -5.43
CA CYS A 25 4.70 0.36 -4.85
C CYS A 25 5.94 0.09 -5.69
N LEU A 26 6.80 1.09 -5.84
CA LEU A 26 8.14 0.96 -6.40
C LEU A 26 9.15 0.98 -5.26
N SER A 27 9.86 -0.12 -5.08
CA SER A 27 10.95 -0.30 -4.11
C SER A 27 12.28 -0.46 -4.83
N ALA A 28 13.37 0.01 -4.22
CA ALA A 28 14.71 -0.17 -4.76
C ALA A 28 15.14 -1.65 -4.71
N ASP A 29 14.77 -2.37 -3.64
CA ASP A 29 15.21 -3.76 -3.43
C ASP A 29 14.37 -4.77 -4.22
N TYR A 30 13.06 -4.53 -4.37
CA TYR A 30 12.11 -5.49 -4.94
C TYR A 30 11.49 -5.03 -6.26
N GLY A 31 11.84 -3.84 -6.75
CA GLY A 31 11.21 -3.26 -7.93
C GLY A 31 9.73 -2.95 -7.71
N ARG A 32 8.89 -3.21 -8.72
CA ARG A 32 7.44 -2.95 -8.66
C ARG A 32 6.71 -4.09 -7.94
N VAL A 33 6.07 -3.78 -6.83
CA VAL A 33 5.34 -4.74 -5.99
C VAL A 33 3.89 -4.32 -5.77
N GLY A 34 2.97 -5.27 -5.87
CA GLY A 34 1.54 -5.06 -5.57
C GLY A 34 1.23 -5.43 -4.11
N VAL A 35 0.55 -4.54 -3.38
CA VAL A 35 0.20 -4.77 -1.97
C VAL A 35 -1.26 -4.41 -1.67
N VAL A 36 -1.84 -5.09 -0.67
CA VAL A 36 -3.18 -4.79 -0.15
C VAL A 36 -3.04 -4.00 1.16
N ALA A 37 -3.41 -2.73 1.12
CA ALA A 37 -3.45 -1.88 2.32
C ALA A 37 -4.83 -2.02 2.98
N ARG A 38 -4.95 -2.96 3.92
CA ARG A 38 -6.20 -3.24 4.64
C ARG A 38 -6.60 -2.05 5.53
N GLY A 39 -7.87 -1.63 5.45
CA GLY A 39 -8.39 -0.52 6.25
C GLY A 39 -7.89 0.86 5.82
N ALA A 40 -7.11 0.95 4.73
CA ALA A 40 -6.47 2.18 4.31
C ALA A 40 -7.47 3.29 3.91
N ALA A 41 -8.68 2.92 3.50
CA ALA A 41 -9.73 3.84 3.12
C ALA A 41 -10.61 4.31 4.30
N ARG A 42 -10.37 3.89 5.55
CA ARG A 42 -11.16 4.40 6.69
C ARG A 42 -10.95 5.91 6.88
N SER A 43 -12.00 6.62 7.29
CA SER A 43 -12.02 8.09 7.46
C SER A 43 -10.93 8.61 8.41
N ARG A 44 -10.53 7.81 9.40
CA ARG A 44 -9.56 8.17 10.43
C ARG A 44 -8.11 7.76 10.10
N ASN A 45 -7.85 7.33 8.87
CA ASN A 45 -6.57 6.75 8.51
C ASN A 45 -5.59 7.79 7.95
N ASN A 46 -4.41 7.87 8.55
CA ASN A 46 -3.35 8.83 8.21
C ASN A 46 -2.65 8.52 6.87
N LEU A 47 -3.02 7.44 6.17
CA LEU A 47 -2.54 7.11 4.82
C LEU A 47 -3.30 7.89 3.72
N ARG A 48 -4.15 8.84 4.10
CA ARG A 48 -4.82 9.79 3.20
C ARG A 48 -3.91 11.01 3.00
N GLY A 49 -2.82 10.79 2.28
CA GLY A 49 -1.84 11.82 1.88
C GLY A 49 -0.82 11.15 1.00
#